data_AF-A0A3C1DI71-F1
#
_entry.id   AF-A0A3C1DI71-F1
#
_cell.length_a   1.000
_cell.length_b   1.000
_cell.length_c   1.000
_cell.angle_alpha   90.00
_cell.angle_beta   90.00
_cell.angle_gamma   90.00
#
_symmetry.space_group_name_H-M   'P 1'
#
loop_
_entity.id
_entity.type
_entity.pdbx_description
1 polymer ?
#
loop_
_entity_poly.entity_id
_entity_poly.type
_entity_poly.pdbx_seq_one_letter_code
_entity_poly.pdbx_strand_id
1 'polypeptide(L)'
;MSVPKTPAAPVQVISLIGGECSGKSTLATELAATLDGVFVVEQLRLFVDEHGRTPAEQEQAGIFKAQVAAEALAEQTARSAGKSWVIGDPAALMTAIYSIAYFDDRSLLDEAVEHQFRYALTIWCDIDLPWQADGDQRDGPHERERVHRVIADVVASEHLDVLKVQGSVNERVDQVVAALGSASRS
;
A
#
# COMPACT_ATOMS: atom_id res chain seq x y z
N MET A 1 -6.34 -5.28 44.34
CA MET A 1 -7.07 -4.39 43.42
C MET A 1 -6.27 -4.34 42.13
N SER A 2 -6.80 -4.90 41.04
CA SER A 2 -6.11 -4.88 39.75
C SER A 2 -6.27 -3.48 39.14
N VAL A 3 -5.16 -2.86 38.74
CA VAL A 3 -5.18 -1.58 38.01
C VAL A 3 -5.91 -1.84 36.69
N PRO A 4 -6.93 -1.04 36.30
CA PRO A 4 -7.54 -1.18 34.99
C PRO A 4 -6.46 -0.92 33.94
N LYS A 5 -6.16 -1.93 33.11
CA LYS A 5 -5.28 -1.79 31.95
C LYS A 5 -6.02 -0.87 30.97
N THR A 6 -5.53 0.35 30.78
CA THR A 6 -6.01 1.25 29.73
C THR A 6 -6.07 0.45 28.42
N PRO A 7 -7.20 0.44 27.68
CA PRO A 7 -7.26 -0.25 26.41
C PRO A 7 -6.12 0.26 25.52
N ALA A 8 -5.38 -0.67 24.90
CA ALA A 8 -4.36 -0.31 23.94
C ALA A 8 -5.00 0.49 22.81
N ALA A 9 -4.30 1.51 22.31
CA ALA A 9 -4.76 2.28 21.15
C ALA A 9 -5.07 1.33 19.98
N PRO A 10 -6.08 1.64 19.14
CA PRO A 10 -6.39 0.82 17.98
C PRO A 10 -5.18 0.75 17.05
N VAL A 11 -4.92 -0.44 16.50
CA VAL A 11 -3.90 -0.60 15.44
C VAL A 11 -4.37 0.13 14.20
N GLN A 12 -3.46 0.92 13.61
CA GLN A 12 -3.69 1.71 12.43
C GLN A 12 -2.90 1.15 11.25
N VAL A 13 -3.54 1.13 10.08
CA VAL A 13 -2.94 0.68 8.83
C VAL A 13 -2.56 1.89 7.99
N ILE A 14 -1.31 1.93 7.53
CA ILE A 14 -0.81 2.86 6.51
C ILE A 14 -0.43 2.03 5.30
N SER A 15 -0.90 2.41 4.11
CA SER A 15 -0.62 1.65 2.90
C SER A 15 -0.10 2.52 1.76
N LEU A 16 0.74 1.93 0.92
CA LEU A 16 1.44 2.60 -0.17
C LEU A 16 0.82 2.25 -1.53
N ILE A 17 0.62 3.27 -2.36
CA ILE A 17 0.24 3.13 -3.78
C ILE A 17 1.29 3.81 -4.66
N GLY A 18 1.41 3.32 -5.90
CA GLY A 18 2.40 3.81 -6.86
C GLY A 18 2.83 2.72 -7.84
N GLY A 19 3.22 3.12 -9.05
CA GLY A 19 3.78 2.20 -10.05
C GLY A 19 5.12 1.60 -9.61
N GLU A 20 5.69 0.74 -10.45
CA GLU A 20 7.03 0.20 -10.23
C GLU A 20 8.08 1.30 -10.15
N CYS A 21 9.21 1.03 -9.46
CA CYS A 21 10.32 1.97 -9.34
C CYS A 21 9.94 3.38 -8.84
N SER A 22 8.92 3.49 -7.99
CA SER A 22 8.54 4.74 -7.30
C SER A 22 9.06 4.83 -5.86
N GLY A 23 9.86 3.86 -5.42
CA GLY A 23 10.46 3.83 -4.07
C GLY A 23 9.53 3.35 -2.95
N LYS A 24 8.37 2.75 -3.26
CA LYS A 24 7.42 2.25 -2.24
C LYS A 24 8.08 1.32 -1.23
N SER A 25 8.75 0.26 -1.68
CA SER A 25 9.30 -0.76 -0.78
C SER A 25 10.41 -0.24 0.10
N THR A 26 11.23 0.68 -0.42
CA THR A 26 12.22 1.40 0.39
C THR A 26 11.54 2.28 1.43
N LEU A 27 10.52 3.07 1.05
CA LEU A 27 9.77 3.90 1.98
C LEU A 27 9.04 3.07 3.04
N ALA A 28 8.41 1.96 2.64
CA ALA A 28 7.70 1.05 3.54
C ALA A 28 8.68 0.45 4.57
N THR A 29 9.87 0.03 4.13
CA THR A 29 10.96 -0.46 4.97
C THR A 29 11.33 0.56 6.06
N GLU A 30 11.61 1.80 5.67
CA GLU A 30 11.99 2.86 6.60
C GLU A 30 10.83 3.28 7.52
N LEU A 31 9.59 3.29 7.03
CA LEU A 31 8.42 3.59 7.85
C LEU A 31 8.17 2.53 8.92
N ALA A 32 8.31 1.24 8.61
CA ALA A 32 8.14 0.21 9.63
C ALA A 32 9.24 0.26 10.68
N ALA A 33 10.48 0.62 10.31
CA ALA A 33 11.55 0.85 11.27
C ALA A 33 11.26 2.08 12.16
N THR A 34 10.84 3.18 11.54
CA THR A 34 10.55 4.46 12.22
C THR A 34 9.35 4.38 13.15
N LEU A 35 8.29 3.69 12.74
CA LEU A 35 7.03 3.58 13.48
C LEU A 35 6.93 2.31 14.34
N ASP A 36 7.96 1.46 14.32
CA ASP A 36 7.94 0.11 14.89
C ASP A 36 6.73 -0.73 14.39
N GLY A 37 6.47 -0.68 13.09
CA GLY A 37 5.33 -1.30 12.44
C GLY A 37 5.47 -2.80 12.16
N VAL A 38 4.35 -3.43 11.78
CA VAL A 38 4.30 -4.78 11.20
C VAL A 38 4.07 -4.70 9.70
N PHE A 39 4.83 -5.44 8.90
CA PHE A 39 4.61 -5.52 7.46
C PHE A 39 3.47 -6.44 7.09
N VAL A 40 2.70 -6.00 6.10
CA VAL A 40 1.80 -6.85 5.34
C VAL A 40 2.60 -7.65 4.32
N VAL A 41 2.27 -8.93 4.16
CA VAL A 41 2.90 -9.77 3.14
C VAL A 41 2.27 -9.50 1.78
N GLU A 42 3.08 -9.10 0.79
CA GLU A 42 2.64 -8.85 -0.59
C GLU A 42 2.16 -10.15 -1.26
N GLN A 43 0.85 -10.30 -1.45
CA GLN A 43 0.26 -11.52 -1.99
C GLN A 43 0.50 -11.70 -3.49
N LEU A 44 0.60 -10.61 -4.24
CA LEU A 44 0.93 -10.66 -5.67
C LEU A 44 2.33 -11.24 -5.89
N ARG A 45 3.29 -10.86 -5.05
CA ARG A 45 4.66 -11.41 -5.09
C ARG A 45 4.68 -12.90 -4.79
N LEU A 46 3.98 -13.32 -3.74
CA LEU A 46 3.83 -14.74 -3.40
C LEU A 46 3.23 -15.53 -4.57
N PHE A 47 2.20 -15.00 -5.22
CA PHE A 47 1.60 -15.64 -6.39
C PHE A 47 2.63 -15.83 -7.51
N VAL A 48 3.39 -14.78 -7.85
CA VAL A 48 4.41 -14.82 -8.91
C VAL A 48 5.51 -15.82 -8.57
N ASP A 49 5.98 -15.84 -7.33
CA ASP A 49 7.02 -16.77 -6.87
C ASP A 49 6.54 -18.23 -6.92
N GLU A 50 5.28 -18.49 -6.54
CA GLU A 50 4.68 -19.83 -6.55
C GLU A 50 4.40 -20.33 -7.98
N HIS A 51 3.89 -19.46 -8.86
CA HIS A 51 3.42 -19.86 -10.19
C HIS A 51 4.42 -19.61 -11.31
N GLY A 52 5.49 -18.84 -11.06
CA GLY A 52 6.49 -18.44 -12.06
C GLY A 52 5.97 -17.49 -13.14
N ARG A 53 4.81 -16.85 -12.93
CA ARG A 53 4.17 -15.94 -13.88
C ARG A 53 3.34 -14.86 -13.20
N THR A 54 3.06 -13.80 -13.95
CA THR A 54 2.05 -12.80 -13.56
C THR A 54 0.64 -13.42 -13.59
N PRO A 55 -0.27 -12.93 -12.73
CA PRO A 55 -1.66 -13.37 -12.73
C PRO A 55 -2.41 -12.94 -13.98
N ALA A 56 -3.38 -13.75 -14.38
CA ALA A 56 -4.38 -13.42 -15.38
C ALA A 56 -5.54 -12.61 -14.75
N GLU A 57 -6.39 -12.01 -15.60
CA GLU A 57 -7.54 -11.19 -15.19
C GLU A 57 -8.43 -11.89 -14.15
N GLN A 58 -8.81 -13.14 -14.39
CA GLN A 58 -9.69 -13.91 -13.50
C GLN A 58 -9.07 -14.25 -12.13
N GLU A 59 -7.76 -14.05 -11.96
CA GLU A 59 -7.03 -14.32 -10.72
C GLU A 59 -6.91 -13.08 -9.83
N GLN A 60 -7.16 -11.88 -10.38
CA GLN A 60 -7.04 -10.61 -9.66
C GLN A 60 -7.95 -10.57 -8.42
N ALA A 61 -9.19 -11.04 -8.54
CA ALA A 61 -10.13 -11.08 -7.42
C ALA A 61 -9.65 -11.96 -6.26
N GLY A 62 -8.97 -13.07 -6.57
CA GLY A 62 -8.38 -13.95 -5.55
C GLY A 62 -7.22 -13.27 -4.82
N ILE A 63 -6.34 -12.61 -5.58
CA ILE A 63 -5.18 -11.89 -5.05
C ILE A 63 -5.62 -10.70 -4.19
N PHE A 64 -6.63 -9.95 -4.63
CA PHE A 64 -7.22 -8.87 -3.85
C PHE A 64 -7.71 -9.36 -2.47
N LYS A 65 -8.51 -10.42 -2.44
CA LYS A 65 -9.02 -11.01 -1.19
C LYS A 65 -7.90 -11.54 -0.29
N ALA A 66 -6.88 -12.15 -0.89
CA ALA A 66 -5.70 -12.58 -0.15
C ALA A 66 -4.98 -11.37 0.49
N GLN A 67 -4.82 -10.27 -0.25
CA GLN A 67 -4.14 -9.06 0.26
C GLN A 67 -4.90 -8.46 1.45
N VAL A 68 -6.24 -8.35 1.34
CA VAL A 68 -7.11 -7.91 2.44
C VAL A 68 -6.98 -8.83 3.67
N ALA A 69 -6.91 -10.15 3.46
CA ALA A 69 -6.71 -11.11 4.55
C ALA A 69 -5.31 -10.99 5.19
N ALA A 70 -4.27 -10.73 4.39
CA ALA A 70 -2.91 -10.50 4.88
C ALA A 70 -2.82 -9.24 5.74
N GLU A 71 -3.53 -8.16 5.38
CA GLU A 71 -3.64 -6.95 6.18
C GLU A 71 -4.30 -7.23 7.53
N ALA A 72 -5.41 -7.97 7.56
CA ALA A 72 -6.09 -8.36 8.79
C ALA A 72 -5.19 -9.21 9.71
N LEU A 73 -4.37 -10.10 9.14
CA LEU A 73 -3.40 -10.89 9.88
C LEU A 73 -2.25 -10.03 10.45
N ALA A 74 -1.77 -9.06 9.68
CA ALA A 74 -0.76 -8.10 10.13
C ALA A 74 -1.29 -7.24 11.29
N GLU A 75 -2.56 -6.81 11.24
CA GLU A 75 -3.20 -6.12 12.35
C GLU A 75 -3.27 -7.00 13.61
N GLN A 76 -3.66 -8.27 13.49
CA GLN A 76 -3.68 -9.19 14.63
C GLN A 76 -2.28 -9.39 15.22
N THR A 77 -1.27 -9.50 14.36
CA THR A 77 0.14 -9.60 14.75
C THR A 77 0.57 -8.35 15.51
N ALA A 78 0.27 -7.16 14.99
CA ALA A 78 0.58 -5.89 15.65
C ALA A 78 -0.07 -5.79 17.03
N ARG A 79 -1.37 -6.13 17.16
CA ARG A 79 -2.08 -6.16 18.45
C ARG A 79 -1.41 -7.10 19.45
N SER A 80 -1.03 -8.30 18.98
CA SER A 80 -0.40 -9.32 19.84
C SER A 80 1.00 -8.91 20.29
N ALA A 81 1.72 -8.17 19.44
CA ALA A 81 3.04 -7.63 19.73
C ALA A 81 3.02 -6.29 20.51
N GLY A 82 1.83 -5.71 20.75
CA GLY A 82 1.69 -4.39 21.38
C GLY A 82 2.13 -3.22 20.50
N LYS A 83 2.19 -3.42 19.18
CA LYS A 83 2.53 -2.39 18.18
C LYS A 83 1.27 -1.64 17.75
N SER A 84 1.42 -0.39 17.34
CA SER A 84 0.30 0.47 16.90
C SER A 84 0.13 0.54 15.38
N TRP A 85 1.13 0.12 14.61
CA TRP A 85 1.19 0.36 13.17
C TRP A 85 1.32 -0.91 12.35
N VAL A 86 0.61 -0.94 11.23
CA VAL A 86 0.76 -1.90 10.13
C VAL A 86 1.10 -1.13 8.86
N ILE A 87 2.09 -1.61 8.12
CA ILE A 87 2.58 -0.99 6.88
C ILE A 87 2.29 -1.93 5.70
N GLY A 88 1.40 -1.50 4.81
CA GLY A 88 1.04 -2.21 3.58
C GLY A 88 1.82 -1.70 2.37
N ASP A 89 2.68 -2.54 1.80
CA ASP A 89 3.26 -2.29 0.48
C ASP A 89 3.07 -3.52 -0.42
N PRO A 90 2.25 -3.43 -1.48
CA PRO A 90 1.33 -2.33 -1.79
C PRO A 90 0.04 -2.37 -0.96
N ALA A 91 -0.79 -1.33 -1.08
CA ALA A 91 -2.20 -1.36 -0.70
C ALA A 91 -3.00 -2.37 -1.55
N ALA A 92 -4.08 -2.94 -0.99
CA ALA A 92 -5.00 -3.80 -1.74
C ALA A 92 -5.57 -3.14 -3.02
N LEU A 93 -5.74 -1.81 -3.02
CA LEU A 93 -6.16 -1.04 -4.19
C LEU A 93 -5.25 -1.20 -5.41
N MET A 94 -3.96 -1.50 -5.22
CA MET A 94 -3.05 -1.71 -6.35
C MET A 94 -3.46 -2.90 -7.23
N THR A 95 -4.10 -3.94 -6.66
CA THR A 95 -4.63 -5.06 -7.47
C THR A 95 -5.74 -4.59 -8.42
N ALA A 96 -6.66 -3.73 -7.95
CA ALA A 96 -7.70 -3.15 -8.81
C ALA A 96 -7.09 -2.20 -9.86
N ILE A 97 -6.12 -1.37 -9.48
CA ILE A 97 -5.38 -0.50 -10.40
C ILE A 97 -4.69 -1.31 -11.50
N TYR A 98 -4.04 -2.42 -11.15
CA TYR A 98 -3.42 -3.31 -12.14
C TYR A 98 -4.45 -4.03 -13.00
N SER A 99 -5.64 -4.34 -12.50
CA SER A 99 -6.74 -4.89 -13.32
C SER A 99 -7.20 -3.89 -14.38
N ILE A 100 -7.44 -2.65 -13.98
CA ILE A 100 -7.83 -1.54 -14.87
C ILE A 100 -6.72 -1.28 -15.88
N ALA A 101 -5.48 -1.27 -15.42
CA ALA A 101 -4.34 -1.18 -16.31
C ALA A 101 -4.37 -2.40 -17.24
N TYR A 102 -3.93 -3.58 -16.86
CA TYR A 102 -3.59 -4.60 -17.85
C TYR A 102 -4.77 -5.24 -18.58
N PHE A 103 -5.99 -5.13 -18.06
CA PHE A 103 -7.15 -5.84 -18.59
C PHE A 103 -8.37 -4.94 -18.89
N ASP A 104 -8.30 -3.63 -18.64
CA ASP A 104 -9.44 -2.71 -18.73
C ASP A 104 -10.63 -3.15 -17.85
N ASP A 105 -10.34 -3.91 -16.78
CA ASP A 105 -11.33 -4.45 -15.87
C ASP A 105 -11.44 -3.59 -14.60
N ARG A 106 -12.63 -3.03 -14.39
CA ARG A 106 -12.99 -2.20 -13.23
C ARG A 106 -13.78 -2.97 -12.16
N SER A 107 -14.00 -4.26 -12.33
CA SER A 107 -14.88 -5.06 -11.47
C SER A 107 -14.49 -5.07 -9.99
N LEU A 108 -13.21 -4.85 -9.68
CA LEU A 108 -12.67 -4.80 -8.31
C LEU A 108 -12.65 -3.39 -7.70
N LEU A 109 -12.94 -2.34 -8.48
CA LEU A 109 -12.67 -0.97 -8.06
C LEU A 109 -13.49 -0.57 -6.83
N ASP A 110 -14.81 -0.82 -6.85
CA ASP A 110 -15.72 -0.41 -5.77
C ASP A 110 -15.32 -1.06 -4.43
N GLU A 111 -15.05 -2.37 -4.42
CA GLU A 111 -14.63 -3.11 -3.23
C GLU A 111 -13.25 -2.64 -2.73
N ALA A 112 -12.33 -2.36 -3.65
CA ALA A 112 -11.01 -1.87 -3.31
C ALA A 112 -11.03 -0.45 -2.71
N VAL A 113 -11.89 0.43 -3.24
CA VAL A 113 -12.10 1.80 -2.74
C VAL A 113 -12.74 1.77 -1.35
N GLU A 114 -13.79 0.97 -1.16
CA GLU A 114 -14.42 0.79 0.16
C GLU A 114 -13.39 0.34 1.20
N HIS A 115 -12.54 -0.62 0.84
CA HIS A 115 -11.48 -1.09 1.74
C HIS A 115 -10.40 -0.02 1.98
N GLN A 116 -10.05 0.79 0.98
CA GLN A 116 -9.05 1.87 1.09
C GLN A 116 -9.43 2.90 2.17
N PHE A 117 -10.72 3.21 2.33
CA PHE A 117 -11.19 4.16 3.36
C PHE A 117 -10.97 3.69 4.80
N ARG A 118 -10.52 2.45 5.02
CA ARG A 118 -10.18 1.93 6.35
C ARG A 118 -8.77 2.32 6.80
N TYR A 119 -7.91 2.75 5.88
CA TYR A 119 -6.54 3.11 6.21
C TYR A 119 -6.48 4.45 6.95
N ALA A 120 -5.57 4.54 7.93
CA ALA A 120 -5.29 5.79 8.61
C ALA A 120 -4.58 6.80 7.68
N LEU A 121 -3.81 6.30 6.71
CA LEU A 121 -3.15 7.10 5.70
C LEU A 121 -2.88 6.27 4.44
N THR A 122 -3.23 6.82 3.28
CA THR A 122 -2.79 6.32 1.98
C THR A 122 -1.64 7.15 1.47
N ILE A 123 -0.49 6.54 1.21
CA ILE A 123 0.70 7.22 0.71
C ILE A 123 0.84 6.95 -0.79
N TRP A 124 0.81 8.00 -1.60
CA TRP A 124 1.07 7.88 -3.03
C TRP A 124 2.52 8.28 -3.34
N CYS A 125 3.34 7.27 -3.67
CA CYS A 125 4.70 7.49 -4.12
C CYS A 125 4.72 7.95 -5.59
N ASP A 126 5.17 9.18 -5.81
CA ASP A 126 5.30 9.73 -7.16
C ASP A 126 6.45 9.08 -7.97
N ILE A 127 6.48 9.35 -9.28
CA ILE A 127 7.48 8.84 -10.23
C ILE A 127 8.61 9.84 -10.51
N ASP A 128 8.90 10.73 -9.54
CA ASP A 128 9.96 11.73 -9.56
C ASP A 128 11.38 11.14 -9.48
N LEU A 129 11.49 9.87 -9.09
CA LEU A 129 12.75 9.13 -9.12
C LEU A 129 13.05 8.59 -10.53
N PRO A 130 14.32 8.60 -10.95
CA PRO A 130 14.74 7.98 -12.21
C PRO A 130 14.28 6.52 -12.24
N TRP A 131 13.69 6.11 -13.37
CA TRP A 131 13.41 4.70 -13.59
C TRP A 131 14.71 3.92 -13.66
N GLN A 132 14.75 2.77 -12.99
CA GLN A 132 15.90 1.86 -13.01
C GLN A 132 15.38 0.48 -13.37
N ALA A 133 16.07 -0.21 -14.28
CA ALA A 133 15.72 -1.58 -14.61
C ALA A 133 16.00 -2.46 -13.39
N ASP A 134 14.98 -3.11 -12.85
CA ASP A 134 15.12 -4.04 -11.73
C ASP A 134 15.10 -5.50 -12.23
N GLY A 135 16.26 -5.98 -12.68
CA GLY A 135 16.43 -7.36 -13.17
C GLY A 135 15.55 -7.70 -14.39
N ASP A 136 15.07 -8.94 -14.45
CA ASP A 136 14.17 -9.46 -15.50
C ASP A 136 12.68 -9.06 -15.27
N GLN A 137 12.39 -8.08 -14.39
CA GLN A 137 11.02 -7.64 -14.13
C GLN A 137 10.44 -6.83 -15.29
N ARG A 138 9.13 -7.01 -15.50
CA ARG A 138 8.49 -7.09 -16.82
C ARG A 138 7.91 -5.78 -17.33
N ASP A 139 7.94 -4.70 -16.56
CA ASP A 139 7.24 -3.48 -16.91
C ASP A 139 8.22 -2.31 -17.10
N GLY A 140 8.28 -1.82 -18.34
CA GLY A 140 9.14 -0.73 -18.73
C GLY A 140 8.67 0.64 -18.22
N PRO A 141 9.37 1.73 -18.59
CA PRO A 141 8.98 3.08 -18.20
C PRO A 141 7.56 3.47 -18.66
N HIS A 142 7.08 2.90 -19.78
CA HIS A 142 5.74 3.16 -20.31
C HIS A 142 4.63 2.58 -19.43
N GLU A 143 4.85 1.38 -18.89
CA GLU A 143 3.95 0.68 -18.00
C GLU A 143 3.87 1.42 -16.65
N ARG A 144 5.00 1.91 -16.13
CA ARG A 144 5.02 2.79 -14.95
C ARG A 144 4.17 4.04 -15.14
N GLU A 145 4.33 4.74 -16.27
CA GLU A 145 3.53 5.94 -16.58
C GLU A 145 2.05 5.62 -16.75
N ARG A 146 1.73 4.44 -17.32
CA ARG A 146 0.36 3.97 -17.47
C ARG A 146 -0.31 3.72 -16.12
N VAL A 147 0.34 2.96 -15.24
CA VAL A 147 -0.15 2.70 -13.87
C VAL A 147 -0.29 4.02 -13.10
N HIS A 148 0.69 4.92 -13.22
CA HIS A 148 0.62 6.22 -12.56
C HIS A 148 -0.60 7.06 -13.01
N ARG A 149 -0.93 7.05 -14.30
CA ARG A 149 -2.15 7.71 -14.82
C ARG A 149 -3.42 7.07 -14.28
N VAL A 150 -3.50 5.73 -14.26
CA VAL A 150 -4.68 5.03 -13.69
C VAL A 150 -4.85 5.36 -12.21
N ILE A 151 -3.76 5.43 -11.43
CA ILE A 151 -3.81 5.88 -10.04
C ILE A 151 -4.37 7.29 -9.94
N ALA A 152 -3.86 8.23 -10.76
CA ALA A 152 -4.33 9.61 -10.76
C ALA A 152 -5.83 9.72 -11.06
N ASP A 153 -6.30 8.97 -12.06
CA ASP A 153 -7.70 8.95 -12.46
C ASP A 153 -8.59 8.38 -11.34
N VAL A 154 -8.19 7.26 -10.73
CA VAL A 154 -8.93 6.63 -9.61
C VAL A 154 -8.95 7.53 -8.38
N VAL A 155 -7.81 8.09 -7.98
CA VAL A 155 -7.75 9.02 -6.83
C VAL A 155 -8.66 10.22 -7.05
N ALA A 156 -8.68 10.76 -8.26
CA ALA A 156 -9.52 11.91 -8.60
C ALA A 156 -11.01 11.56 -8.69
N SER A 157 -11.37 10.44 -9.32
CA SER A 157 -12.79 10.04 -9.52
C SER A 157 -13.44 9.56 -8.24
N GLU A 158 -12.69 8.84 -7.40
CA GLU A 158 -13.20 8.24 -6.16
C GLU A 158 -12.98 9.14 -4.93
N HIS A 159 -12.41 10.33 -5.13
CA HIS A 159 -12.12 11.32 -4.08
C HIS A 159 -11.30 10.73 -2.91
N LEU A 160 -10.31 9.90 -3.22
CA LEU A 160 -9.45 9.29 -2.22
C LEU A 160 -8.54 10.34 -1.58
N ASP A 161 -8.52 10.38 -0.25
CA ASP A 161 -7.55 11.18 0.49
C ASP A 161 -6.19 10.46 0.48
N VAL A 162 -5.21 11.07 -0.19
CA VAL A 162 -3.88 10.50 -0.37
C VAL A 162 -2.81 11.55 -0.07
N LEU A 163 -1.79 11.13 0.68
CA LEU A 163 -0.56 11.90 0.84
C LEU A 163 0.37 11.56 -0.32
N LYS A 164 0.42 12.44 -1.32
CA LYS A 164 1.42 12.35 -2.39
C LYS A 164 2.79 12.75 -1.85
N VAL A 165 3.79 11.88 -2.01
CA VAL A 165 5.16 12.09 -1.52
C VAL A 165 6.18 12.08 -2.65
N GLN A 166 7.21 12.92 -2.50
CA GLN A 166 8.30 13.12 -3.46
C GLN A 166 9.65 13.28 -2.73
N GLY A 167 10.75 13.20 -3.47
CA GLY A 167 12.11 13.35 -2.97
C GLY A 167 12.77 12.04 -2.56
N SER A 168 13.87 12.16 -1.82
CA SER A 168 14.60 11.05 -1.21
C SER A 168 13.77 10.29 -0.18
N VAL A 169 14.19 9.08 0.18
CA VAL A 169 13.48 8.26 1.17
C VAL A 169 13.30 9.01 2.51
N ASN A 170 14.32 9.72 2.98
CA ASN A 170 14.26 10.47 4.24
C ASN A 170 13.23 11.61 4.16
N GLU A 171 13.22 12.37 3.05
CA GLU A 171 12.23 13.43 2.84
C GLU A 171 10.80 12.88 2.80
N ARG A 172 10.59 11.69 2.21
CA ARG A 172 9.28 11.03 2.19
C ARG A 172 8.86 10.55 3.58
N VAL A 173 9.78 10.00 4.36
CA VAL A 173 9.51 9.61 5.76
C VAL A 173 9.10 10.84 6.58
N ASP A 174 9.84 11.95 6.45
CA ASP A 174 9.53 13.20 7.15
C ASP A 174 8.13 13.73 6.79
N GLN A 175 7.75 13.69 5.51
CA GLN A 175 6.40 14.05 5.05
C GLN A 175 5.31 13.19 5.72
N VAL A 176 5.51 11.87 5.77
CA VAL A 176 4.56 10.92 6.38
C VAL A 176 4.44 11.15 7.89
N VAL A 177 5.57 11.26 8.60
CA VAL A 177 5.57 11.48 10.06
C VAL A 177 4.91 12.82 10.41
N ALA A 178 5.16 13.87 9.63
CA ALA A 178 4.50 15.16 9.81
C ALA A 178 2.96 15.05 9.64
N ALA A 179 2.50 14.31 8.63
CA ALA A 179 1.07 14.08 8.40
C ALA A 179 0.41 13.34 9.58
N LEU A 180 1.01 12.24 10.06
CA LEU A 180 0.49 11.48 11.21
C LEU A 180 0.45 12.32 12.50
N GLY A 181 1.46 13.17 12.71
CA GLY A 181 1.51 14.08 13.85
C GLY A 181 0.45 15.18 13.81
N SER A 182 -0.01 15.58 12.62
CA SER A 182 -1.08 16.57 12.44
C SER A 182 -2.48 15.97 12.66
N ALA A 183 -2.70 14.73 12.22
CA ALA A 183 -3.95 13.99 12.41
C ALA A 183 -4.23 13.69 13.90
N SER A 184 -3.18 13.52 14.70
CA SER A 184 -3.30 13.24 16.15
C SER A 184 -3.71 14.46 17.00
N ARG A 185 -3.79 15.66 16.41
CA ARG A 185 -4.11 16.93 17.10
C ARG A 185 -5.45 17.54 16.70
N SER A 186 -6.23 16.84 15.87
CA SER A 186 -7.55 17.27 15.38
C SER A 186 -8.65 16.46 16.05
#